data_AF-A0A8H7GSP0-F1
#
_entry.id   AF-A0A8H7GSP0-F1
#
_cell.length_a   1.000
_cell.length_b   1.000
_cell.length_c   1.000
_cell.angle_alpha   90.00
_cell.angle_beta   90.00
_cell.angle_gamma   90.00
#
_symmetry.space_group_name_H-M   'P 1'
#
loop_
_entity.id
_entity.type
_entity.pdbx_description
1 polymer ?
#
loop_
_entity_poly.entity_id
_entity_poly.type
_entity_poly.pdbx_seq_one_letter_code
_entity_poly.pdbx_strand_id
1 'polypeptide(L)' 'MAIKQMDVSLAYLYLTLDEPIYVSPPKGIEVLDYSKVWKCNKALYGLRNAGRASYLTFLSSR' A
#
# COMPACT_ATOMS: atom_id res chain seq x y z
N MET A 1 4.33 24.92 21.62
CA MET A 1 4.90 23.87 20.73
C MET A 1 3.89 23.63 19.61
N ALA A 2 4.25 23.91 18.36
CA ALA A 2 3.33 23.76 17.23
C ALA A 2 3.61 22.44 16.51
N ILE A 3 2.62 21.54 16.49
CA ILE A 3 2.69 20.28 15.72
C ILE A 3 2.28 20.63 14.29
N LYS A 4 3.19 20.43 13.34
CA LYS A 4 2.87 20.49 11.91
C LYS A 4 2.65 19.07 11.41
N GLN A 5 1.41 18.77 11.05
CA GLN A 5 1.03 17.51 10.44
C GLN A 5 0.93 17.70 8.93
N MET A 6 1.45 16.74 8.17
CA MET A 6 1.37 16.74 6.72
C MET A 6 0.75 15.41 6.31
N ASP A 7 -0.41 15.48 5.66
CA ASP A 7 -1.05 14.32 5.05
C ASP A 7 -0.63 14.26 3.57
N VAL A 8 -0.19 13.09 3.13
CA VAL A 8 0.27 12.85 1.76
C VAL A 8 -0.62 11.77 1.17
N SER A 9 -1.71 12.20 0.54
CA SER A 9 -2.79 11.32 0.05
C SER A 9 -2.30 10.26 -0.94
N LEU A 10 -1.20 10.53 -1.66
CA LEU A 10 -0.67 9.67 -2.71
C LEU A 10 0.60 8.90 -2.31
N ALA A 11 1.06 9.01 -1.07
CA ALA A 11 2.30 8.34 -0.65
C ALA A 11 2.23 6.85 -0.99
N TYR A 12 1.15 6.17 -0.61
CA TYR A 12 0.99 4.72 -0.77
C TYR A 12 0.87 4.22 -2.22
N LEU A 13 0.38 5.04 -3.15
CA LEU A 13 0.13 4.65 -4.54
C LEU A 13 1.38 4.43 -5.39
N TYR A 14 2.53 4.98 -4.96
CA TYR A 14 3.81 4.89 -5.68
C TYR A 14 4.89 4.15 -4.88
N LEU A 15 4.55 3.69 -3.67
CA LEU A 15 5.50 2.99 -2.81
C LEU A 15 5.61 1.53 -3.23
N THR A 16 6.86 1.11 -3.45
CA THR A 16 7.22 -0.29 -3.58
C THR A 16 7.08 -0.98 -2.23
N LEU A 17 6.39 -2.13 -2.24
CA LEU A 17 6.30 -3.01 -1.08
C LEU A 17 7.54 -3.92 -1.05
N ASP A 18 8.25 -3.93 0.08
CA ASP A 18 9.38 -4.86 0.30
C ASP A 18 8.91 -6.33 0.29
N GLU A 19 7.72 -6.58 0.83
CA GLU A 19 7.13 -7.91 0.90
C GLU A 19 5.95 -8.04 -0.08
N PRO A 20 5.85 -9.14 -0.84
CA PRO A 20 4.71 -9.38 -1.71
C PRO A 20 3.46 -9.64 -0.86
N ILE A 21 2.41 -8.88 -1.13
CA ILE A 21 1.13 -8.99 -0.43
C ILE A 21 0.11 -9.58 -1.37
N TYR A 22 -0.63 -10.57 -0.90
CA TYR A 22 -1.72 -11.19 -1.64
C TYR A 22 -3.05 -10.83 -1.02
N VAL A 23 -4.03 -10.48 -1.86
CA VAL A 23 -5.38 -10.13 -1.43
C VAL A 23 -6.40 -10.98 -2.18
N SER A 24 -7.53 -11.24 -1.53
CA SER A 24 -8.68 -11.81 -2.22
C SER A 24 -9.27 -10.78 -3.20
N PRO A 25 -9.87 -11.22 -4.31
CA PRO A 25 -10.59 -10.33 -5.20
C PRO A 25 -11.67 -9.55 -4.43
N PRO A 26 -11.79 -8.24 -4.65
CA PRO A 26 -12.87 -7.44 -4.08
C PRO A 26 -14.25 -7.97 -4.46
N LYS A 27 -15.23 -7.81 -3.56
CA LYS A 27 -16.63 -8.11 -3.86
C LYS A 27 -17.11 -7.20 -5.00
N GLY A 28 -17.81 -7.78 -5.99
CA GLY A 28 -18.36 -7.04 -7.13
C GLY A 28 -17.46 -6.99 -8.36
N ILE A 29 -16.31 -7.67 -8.33
CA ILE A 29 -15.53 -7.94 -9.54
C ILE A 29 -15.85 -9.34 -10.04
N GLU A 30 -16.19 -9.47 -11.32
CA GLU A 30 -16.27 -10.78 -11.97
C GLU A 30 -14.87 -11.38 -12.08
N VAL A 31 -14.63 -12.41 -11.28
CA VAL A 31 -13.38 -13.15 -11.30
C VAL A 31 -13.59 -14.46 -12.04
N LEU A 32 -12.71 -14.75 -12.99
CA LEU A 32 -12.70 -16.03 -13.72
C LEU A 32 -12.50 -17.24 -12.80
N ASP A 33 -11.85 -17.04 -11.65
CA ASP A 33 -11.53 -18.08 -10.68
C ASP A 33 -11.40 -17.50 -9.27
N TYR A 34 -12.32 -17.87 -8.39
CA TYR A 34 -12.36 -17.42 -6.99
C TYR A 34 -11.34 -18.13 -6.09
N SER A 35 -10.68 -19.19 -6.58
CA SER A 35 -9.59 -19.85 -5.85
C SER A 35 -8.26 -19.09 -5.93
N LYS A 36 -8.16 -18.09 -6.81
CA LYS A 36 -6.95 -17.30 -7.03
C LYS A 36 -6.89 -16.07 -6.14
N VAL A 37 -5.67 -15.75 -5.71
CA VAL A 37 -5.34 -14.52 -5.00
C VAL A 37 -4.62 -13.54 -5.92
N TRP A 38 -4.74 -12.25 -5.64
CA TRP A 38 -4.12 -11.18 -6.42
C TRP A 38 -2.89 -10.64 -5.71
N LYS A 39 -1.80 -10.40 -6.44
CA LYS A 39 -0.63 -9.72 -5.90
C LYS A 39 -0.85 -8.20 -5.87
N CYS A 40 -0.71 -7.60 -4.70
CA CYS A 40 -0.76 -6.17 -4.52
C CYS A 40 0.59 -5.56 -4.91
N ASN A 41 0.59 -4.75 -5.98
CA ASN A 41 1.79 -4.07 -6.46
C ASN A 41 2.01 -2.68 -5.84
N LYS A 42 1.05 -2.20 -5.05
CA LYS A 42 1.06 -0.87 -4.45
C LYS A 42 0.77 -0.99 -2.96
N ALA A 43 1.40 -0.16 -2.14
CA ALA A 43 0.98 -0.04 -0.76
C ALA A 43 -0.45 0.54 -0.75
N LEU A 44 -1.44 -0.24 -0.33
CA LEU A 44 -2.81 0.28 -0.15
C LEU A 44 -2.95 0.92 1.24
N TYR A 45 -3.86 1.88 1.36
CA TYR A 45 -4.17 2.48 2.64
C TYR A 45 -4.72 1.42 3.62
N GLY A 46 -4.38 1.54 4.90
CA GLY A 46 -4.82 0.58 5.94
C GLY A 46 -4.04 -0.74 5.96
N LEU A 47 -3.06 -0.90 5.07
CA LEU A 47 -2.20 -2.06 5.08
C LEU A 47 -1.08 -1.91 6.11
N ARG A 48 -0.86 -2.91 6.97
CA ARG A 48 0.09 -2.84 8.11
C ARG A 48 1.48 -2.36 7.71
N ASN A 49 1.95 -2.75 6.54
CA ASN A 49 3.29 -2.42 6.05
C ASN A 49 3.35 -1.09 5.28
N ALA A 50 2.21 -0.45 4.98
CA ALA A 50 2.17 0.76 4.16
C ALA A 50 2.90 1.93 4.82
N GLY A 51 2.70 2.14 6.13
CA GLY A 51 3.37 3.20 6.88
C GLY A 51 4.89 3.03 6.91
N ARG A 52 5.38 1.79 7.02
CA ARG A 52 6.81 1.47 6.97
C ARG A 52 7.39 1.74 5.58
N ALA A 53 6.72 1.29 4.52
CA ALA A 53 7.15 1.54 3.14
C ALA A 53 7.26 3.06 2.89
N SER A 54 6.28 3.85 3.35
CA SER A 54 6.29 5.30 3.20
C SER A 54 7.45 5.96 3.93
N TYR A 55 7.74 5.52 5.15
CA TYR A 55 8.87 6.02 5.92
C TYR A 55 10.22 5.71 5.24
N LEU A 56 10.40 4.46 4.77
CA LEU A 56 11.62 4.03 4.10
C LEU A 56 11.86 4.79 2.80
N THR A 57 10.83 4.97 1.97
CA THR A 57 10.99 5.73 0.72
C THR A 57 11.24 7.21 0.97
N PHE A 58 10.59 7.81 1.98
CA PHE A 58 10.88 9.20 2.34
C PHE A 58 12.34 9.37 2.79
N LEU A 59 12.86 8.42 3.59
CA LEU A 59 14.27 8.41 3.98
C LEU A 59 15.22 8.19 2.79
N SER A 60 14.88 7.31 1.85
CA SER A 60 15.73 7.04 0.68
C SER A 60 15.68 8.14 -0.39
N SER A 61 14.66 9.00 -0.33
CA SER A 61 14.51 10.16 -1.24
C SER A 61 15.28 11.41 -0.80
N ARG A 62 16.00 11.34 0.33
CA ARG A 62 16.97 12.34 0.79
C ARG A 62 18.38 11.98 0.35
#